data_AF-A0A2P6CCZ3-F1
#
_entry.id   AF-A0A2P6CCZ3-F1
#
_cell.length_a   1.000
_cell.length_b   1.000
_cell.length_c   1.000
_cell.angle_alpha   90.00
_cell.angle_beta   90.00
_cell.angle_gamma   90.00
#
_symmetry.space_group_name_H-M   'P 1'
#
loop_
_entity.id
_entity.type
_entity.pdbx_description
1 polymer ?
#
loop_
_entity_poly.entity_id
_entity_poly.type
_entity_poly.pdbx_seq_one_letter_code
_entity_poly.pdbx_strand_id
1 'polypeptide(L)'
;MKQKQIVIKGKLNHKVIELIKEYYAVNRKHEIEGFIYSEKDLLSRHKNTQLHKKFLSANYQLVYTIDSCDLCFKSFDTSIESREHLSNYLNATYKLCNECKSFQLAIQFGLGIGLDGDIAI
;
A
#
# COMPACT_ATOMS: atom_id res chain seq x y z
N MET A 1 -5.06 -2.92 9.79
CA MET A 1 -3.97 -2.73 8.78
C MET A 1 -2.89 -1.84 9.38
N LYS A 2 -1.63 -2.27 9.37
CA LYS A 2 -0.50 -1.53 9.96
C LYS A 2 0.70 -1.51 9.03
N GLN A 3 1.34 -0.35 8.86
CA GLN A 3 2.56 -0.23 8.06
C GLN A 3 3.69 -1.04 8.71
N LYS A 4 4.19 -2.05 8.00
CA LYS A 4 5.27 -2.92 8.45
C LYS A 4 6.63 -2.36 8.05
N GLN A 5 6.80 -2.03 6.77
CA GLN A 5 8.07 -1.50 6.26
C GLN A 5 7.91 -0.83 4.88
N ILE A 6 8.94 -0.09 4.48
CA ILE A 6 9.09 0.42 3.11
C ILE A 6 10.28 -0.30 2.48
N VAL A 7 10.04 -1.01 1.39
CA VAL A 7 11.06 -1.77 0.64
C VAL A 7 11.47 -0.97 -0.58
N ILE A 8 12.73 -0.52 -0.59
CA ILE A 8 13.33 0.17 -1.73
C ILE A 8 13.95 -0.85 -2.67
N LYS A 9 13.56 -0.82 -3.95
CA LYS A 9 14.10 -1.69 -4.99
C LYS A 9 15.21 -0.95 -5.74
N GLY A 10 16.43 -1.46 -5.65
CA GLY A 10 17.60 -0.90 -6.31
C GLY A 10 18.36 0.15 -5.50
N LYS A 11 19.34 0.81 -6.13
CA LYS A 11 20.21 1.81 -5.49
C LYS A 11 19.61 3.21 -5.67
N LEU A 12 19.24 3.85 -4.56
CA LEU A 12 18.77 5.24 -4.53
C LEU A 12 19.74 6.14 -3.75
N ASN A 13 19.74 7.42 -4.09
CA ASN A 13 20.46 8.43 -3.31
C ASN A 13 19.81 8.58 -1.92
N HIS A 14 20.64 8.79 -0.90
CA HIS A 14 20.18 8.93 0.49
C HIS A 14 19.04 9.95 0.67
N LYS A 15 19.11 11.12 0.01
CA LYS A 15 18.07 12.15 0.08
C LYS A 15 16.73 11.69 -0.50
N VAL A 16 16.76 10.83 -1.52
CA VAL A 16 15.54 10.23 -2.10
C VAL A 16 14.93 9.25 -1.10
N ILE A 17 15.77 8.46 -0.43
CA ILE A 17 15.32 7.52 0.61
C ILE A 17 14.68 8.26 1.77
N GLU A 18 15.28 9.35 2.23
CA GLU A 18 14.70 10.21 3.27
C GLU A 18 13.35 10.78 2.84
N LEU A 19 13.25 11.30 1.61
CA LEU A 19 11.99 11.83 1.09
C LEU A 19 10.90 10.75 1.01
N ILE A 20 11.22 9.52 0.58
CA ILE A 20 10.26 8.42 0.58
C ILE A 20 9.80 8.11 2.01
N LYS A 21 10.72 8.04 2.97
CA LYS A 21 10.39 7.78 4.37
C LYS A 21 9.52 8.88 4.97
N GLU A 22 9.80 10.14 4.67
CA GLU A 22 8.99 11.28 5.12
C GLU A 22 7.60 11.25 4.47
N TYR A 23 7.54 10.97 3.17
CA TYR A 23 6.29 10.85 2.42
C TYR A 23 5.40 9.71 2.94
N TYR A 24 5.95 8.64 3.51
CA TYR A 24 5.15 7.56 4.12
C TYR A 24 5.31 7.48 5.64
N ALA A 25 5.69 8.59 6.27
CA ALA A 25 5.74 8.65 7.72
C ALA A 25 4.31 8.63 8.27
N VAL A 26 4.05 7.71 9.20
CA VAL A 26 2.75 7.54 9.85
C VAL A 26 2.85 7.84 11.34
N ASN A 27 1.80 8.45 11.88
CA ASN A 27 1.55 8.55 13.31
C ASN A 27 0.51 7.50 13.72
N ARG A 28 0.70 6.90 14.90
CA ARG A 28 -0.21 5.90 15.48
C ARG A 28 -0.85 6.48 16.73
N LYS A 29 -2.16 6.67 16.71
CA LYS A 29 -2.94 7.06 17.89
C LYS A 29 -4.16 6.16 18.00
N HIS A 30 -4.33 5.51 19.15
CA HIS A 30 -5.47 4.60 19.42
C HIS A 30 -5.70 3.59 18.28
N GLU A 31 -4.64 2.89 17.85
CA GLU A 31 -4.66 1.89 16.76
C GLU A 31 -4.95 2.41 15.35
N ILE A 32 -5.23 3.70 15.19
CA ILE A 32 -5.41 4.35 13.89
C ILE A 32 -4.04 4.86 13.40
N GLU A 33 -3.68 4.47 12.18
CA GLU A 33 -2.56 5.02 11.44
C GLU A 33 -3.02 6.16 10.55
N GLY A 34 -2.30 7.29 10.61
CA GLY A 34 -2.50 8.42 9.70
C GLY A 34 -1.17 8.98 9.23
N PHE A 35 -1.10 9.46 7.99
CA PHE A 35 0.11 10.11 7.48
C PHE A 35 0.40 11.39 8.26
N ILE A 36 1.68 11.60 8.61
CA ILE A 36 2.13 12.81 9.32
C ILE A 36 1.99 14.04 8.41
N TYR A 37 2.32 13.87 7.13
CA TYR A 37 2.31 14.95 6.15
C TYR A 37 1.25 14.72 5.09
N SER A 38 0.56 15.82 4.73
CA SER A 38 -0.28 15.83 3.54
C SER A 38 0.59 15.64 2.31
N GLU A 39 0.05 14.95 1.31
CA GLU A 39 0.75 14.72 0.05
C GLU A 39 1.10 16.05 -0.64
N LYS A 40 0.14 16.98 -0.69
CA LYS A 40 0.30 18.29 -1.31
C LYS A 40 1.44 19.08 -0.69
N ASP A 41 1.51 19.13 0.64
CA ASP A 41 2.54 19.90 1.35
C ASP A 41 3.92 19.33 1.07
N LEU A 42 4.08 18.01 1.14
CA LEU A 42 5.38 17.37 1.00
C LEU A 42 5.90 17.44 -0.45
N LEU A 43 5.03 17.24 -1.43
CA LEU A 43 5.40 17.35 -2.84
C LEU A 43 5.68 18.80 -3.24
N SER A 44 4.96 19.77 -2.68
CA SER A 44 5.18 21.20 -3.01
C SER A 44 6.56 21.70 -2.58
N ARG A 45 7.09 21.24 -1.43
CA ARG A 45 8.43 21.59 -0.92
C ARG A 45 9.57 21.23 -1.87
N HIS A 46 9.38 20.18 -2.67
CA HIS A 46 10.41 19.67 -3.58
C HIS A 46 10.02 19.84 -5.05
N LYS A 47 8.94 20.55 -5.35
CA LYS A 47 8.41 20.71 -6.71
C LYS A 47 9.51 21.22 -7.66
N ASN A 48 9.57 20.65 -8.85
CA ASN A 48 10.55 20.97 -9.91
C ASN A 48 12.03 20.74 -9.57
N THR A 49 12.35 20.08 -8.44
CA THR A 49 13.74 19.71 -8.12
C THR A 49 14.13 18.39 -8.77
N GLN A 50 15.44 18.16 -8.96
CA GLN A 50 15.95 16.83 -9.35
C GLN A 50 15.60 15.75 -8.33
N LEU A 51 15.51 16.11 -7.04
CA LEU A 51 15.12 15.20 -5.97
C LEU A 51 13.70 14.68 -6.20
N HIS A 52 12.75 15.56 -6.51
CA HIS A 52 11.37 15.18 -6.79
C HIS A 52 11.24 14.28 -8.02
N LYS A 53 11.97 14.56 -9.11
CA LYS A 53 11.99 13.67 -10.28
C LYS A 53 12.48 12.26 -9.93
N LYS A 54 13.57 12.16 -9.16
CA LYS A 54 14.13 10.88 -8.71
C LYS A 54 13.21 10.14 -7.73
N PHE A 55 12.47 10.87 -6.91
CA PHE A 55 11.45 10.32 -6.03
C PHE A 55 10.29 9.71 -6.82
N LEU A 56 9.75 10.43 -7.81
CA LEU A 56 8.66 9.93 -8.65
C LEU A 56 9.07 8.71 -9.49
N SER A 57 10.34 8.64 -9.90
CA SER A 57 10.87 7.49 -10.64
C SER A 57 11.41 6.36 -9.74
N ALA A 58 11.36 6.52 -8.41
CA ALA A 58 11.92 5.53 -7.50
C ALA A 58 11.03 4.29 -7.46
N ASN A 59 11.65 3.12 -7.53
CA ASN A 59 10.94 1.86 -7.36
C ASN A 59 10.97 1.45 -5.89
N TYR A 60 9.82 1.50 -5.23
CA TYR A 60 9.65 1.07 -3.85
C TYR A 60 8.24 0.51 -3.66
N GLN A 61 8.04 -0.24 -2.58
CA GLN A 61 6.73 -0.73 -2.16
C GLN A 61 6.62 -0.62 -0.65
N LEU A 62 5.42 -0.33 -0.17
CA LEU A 62 5.07 -0.40 1.23
C LEU A 62 4.54 -1.78 1.54
N VAL A 63 4.99 -2.37 2.63
CA VAL A 63 4.42 -3.61 3.14
C VAL A 63 3.53 -3.24 4.31
N TYR A 64 2.29 -3.68 4.26
CA TYR A 64 1.33 -3.55 5.34
C TYR A 64 0.89 -4.91 5.82
N THR A 65 0.74 -5.06 7.12
CA THR A 65 0.11 -6.25 7.73
C THR A 65 -1.38 -6.01 7.85
N ILE A 66 -2.16 -6.93 7.30
CA ILE A 66 -3.61 -7.01 7.45
C ILE A 66 -3.91 -8.02 8.55
N ASP A 67 -4.73 -7.61 9.51
CA ASP A 67 -4.96 -8.39 10.73
C ASP A 67 -5.72 -9.68 10.44
N SER A 68 -6.61 -9.69 9.43
CA SER A 68 -7.41 -10.85 9.05
C SER A 68 -7.79 -10.83 7.57
N CYS A 69 -7.66 -11.96 6.90
CA CYS A 69 -8.29 -12.24 5.60
C CYS A 69 -9.79 -12.51 5.76
N ASP A 70 -10.62 -11.97 4.88
CA ASP A 70 -12.09 -12.12 4.99
C ASP A 70 -12.60 -13.54 4.68
N LEU A 71 -11.76 -14.41 4.11
CA LEU A 71 -12.12 -15.81 3.81
C LEU A 71 -11.52 -16.83 4.77
N CYS A 72 -10.21 -16.72 5.06
CA CYS A 72 -9.52 -17.71 5.90
C CYS A 72 -9.18 -17.21 7.31
N PHE A 73 -9.48 -15.96 7.62
CA PHE A 73 -9.26 -15.33 8.93
C PHE A 73 -7.81 -15.31 9.42
N LYS A 74 -6.84 -15.56 8.53
CA LYS A 74 -5.40 -15.46 8.85
C LYS A 74 -4.89 -14.06 8.57
N SER A 75 -3.95 -13.58 9.39
CA SER A 75 -3.18 -12.37 9.10
C SER A 75 -2.26 -12.58 7.90
N PHE A 76 -2.04 -11.54 7.10
CA PHE A 76 -1.14 -11.60 5.95
C PHE A 76 -0.53 -10.23 5.66
N ASP A 77 0.57 -10.23 4.90
CA ASP A 77 1.19 -9.01 4.40
C ASP A 77 0.74 -8.71 2.97
N THR A 78 0.52 -7.44 2.66
CA THR A 78 0.23 -6.94 1.31
C THR A 78 1.22 -5.86 0.89
N SER A 79 1.49 -5.79 -0.40
CA SER A 79 2.34 -4.76 -1.01
C SER A 79 1.47 -3.64 -1.57
N ILE A 80 1.75 -2.41 -1.16
CA ILE A 80 1.09 -1.18 -1.60
C ILE A 80 2.11 -0.32 -2.33
N GLU A 81 1.77 0.16 -3.52
CA GLU A 81 2.73 0.85 -4.40
C GLU A 81 2.61 2.38 -4.33
N SER A 82 1.45 2.88 -3.92
CA SER A 82 1.17 4.31 -3.83
C SER A 82 0.12 4.61 -2.75
N ARG A 83 -0.02 5.89 -2.37
CA ARG A 83 -1.12 6.33 -1.50
C ARG A 83 -2.51 6.14 -2.14
N GLU A 84 -2.62 6.24 -3.46
CA GLU A 84 -3.84 5.94 -4.20
C GLU A 84 -4.20 4.46 -4.11
N HIS A 85 -3.22 3.57 -4.35
CA HIS A 85 -3.39 2.14 -4.15
C HIS A 85 -3.80 1.85 -2.69
N LEU A 86 -3.18 2.49 -1.70
CA LEU A 86 -3.61 2.34 -0.30
C LEU A 86 -5.08 2.74 -0.10
N SER A 87 -5.49 3.89 -0.65
CA SER A 87 -6.88 4.37 -0.55
C SER A 87 -7.86 3.36 -1.16
N ASN A 88 -7.57 2.86 -2.36
CA ASN A 88 -8.39 1.85 -3.02
C ASN A 88 -8.44 0.56 -2.19
N TYR A 89 -7.29 0.12 -1.65
CA TYR A 89 -7.20 -1.05 -0.79
C TYR A 89 -8.05 -0.91 0.49
N LEU A 90 -8.01 0.26 1.12
CA LEU A 90 -8.80 0.54 2.32
C LEU A 90 -10.31 0.50 2.04
N ASN A 91 -10.72 1.07 0.91
CA ASN A 91 -12.11 1.14 0.46
C ASN A 91 -12.63 -0.16 -0.18
N ALA A 92 -11.76 -1.12 -0.48
CA ALA A 92 -12.16 -2.42 -1.02
C ALA A 92 -13.06 -3.17 -0.04
N THR A 93 -14.13 -3.77 -0.59
CA THR A 93 -15.11 -4.57 0.15
C THR A 93 -14.45 -5.76 0.83
N TYR A 94 -13.56 -6.45 0.12
CA TYR A 94 -12.86 -7.63 0.64
C TYR A 94 -11.35 -7.49 0.59
N LYS A 95 -10.71 -7.93 1.68
CA LYS A 95 -9.27 -7.97 1.89
C LYS A 95 -8.86 -9.44 1.99
N LEU A 96 -8.39 -9.96 0.87
CA LEU A 96 -8.02 -11.38 0.73
C LEU A 96 -6.51 -11.55 0.74
N CYS A 97 -6.02 -12.60 1.41
CA CYS A 97 -4.66 -13.05 1.21
C CYS A 97 -4.50 -13.65 -0.20
N ASN A 98 -3.25 -13.75 -0.69
CA ASN A 98 -2.97 -14.22 -2.04
C ASN A 98 -3.59 -15.59 -2.36
N GLU A 99 -3.55 -16.53 -1.41
CA GLU A 99 -4.14 -17.87 -1.58
C GLU A 99 -5.66 -17.80 -1.77
N CYS A 100 -6.35 -17.05 -0.90
CA CYS A 100 -7.80 -16.86 -0.97
C CYS A 100 -8.22 -16.09 -2.23
N LYS A 101 -7.41 -15.12 -2.67
CA LYS A 101 -7.62 -14.39 -3.93
C LYS A 101 -7.53 -15.32 -5.14
N SER A 102 -6.48 -16.14 -5.22
CA SER A 102 -6.34 -17.13 -6.31
C SER A 102 -7.48 -18.14 -6.32
N PHE A 103 -7.91 -18.60 -5.14
CA PHE A 103 -9.05 -19.50 -5.02
C PHE A 103 -10.35 -18.85 -5.51
N GLN A 104 -10.62 -17.60 -5.10
CA GLN A 104 -11.79 -16.86 -5.58
C GLN A 104 -11.78 -16.81 -7.11
N LEU A 105 -10.69 -16.32 -7.71
CA LEU A 105 -10.59 -16.17 -9.17
C LEU A 105 -10.86 -17.49 -9.90
N ALA A 106 -10.34 -18.61 -9.38
CA ALA A 106 -10.62 -19.93 -9.94
C ALA A 106 -12.11 -20.31 -9.89
N ILE A 107 -12.80 -20.02 -8.78
CA ILE A 107 -14.25 -20.24 -8.64
C ILE A 107 -15.04 -19.33 -9.58
N GLN A 108 -14.62 -18.06 -9.73
CA GLN A 108 -15.27 -17.13 -10.65
C GLN A 108 -15.13 -17.57 -12.11
N PHE A 109 -13.93 -17.99 -12.54
CA PHE A 109 -13.72 -18.46 -13.92
C PHE A 109 -14.36 -19.81 -14.18
N GLY A 110 -14.37 -20.73 -13.21
CA GLY A 110 -14.89 -22.08 -13.39
C GLY A 110 -16.41 -22.17 -13.26
N LEU A 111 -16.99 -21.45 -12.31
CA LEU A 111 -18.41 -21.59 -11.92
C LEU A 111 -19.22 -20.30 -12.11
N GLY A 112 -18.58 -19.18 -12.46
CA GLY A 112 -19.25 -17.87 -12.55
C GLY A 112 -19.61 -17.27 -11.19
N ILE A 113 -19.14 -17.86 -10.07
CA ILE A 113 -19.47 -17.41 -8.72
C ILE A 113 -18.36 -16.47 -8.22
N GLY A 114 -18.70 -15.19 -8.11
CA GLY A 114 -17.83 -14.11 -7.64
C GLY A 114 -18.17 -13.65 -6.22
N LEU A 115 -17.21 -13.07 -5.51
CA LEU A 115 -17.54 -12.14 -4.43
C LEU A 115 -18.01 -10.82 -5.05
N ASP A 116 -19.03 -10.18 -4.48
CA ASP A 116 -19.60 -8.92 -5.00
C ASP A 116 -18.93 -7.66 -4.42
N GLY A 117 -18.57 -6.71 -5.28
CA GLY A 117 -17.80 -5.51 -4.93
C GLY A 117 -16.29 -5.65 -5.13
N ASP A 118 -15.55 -4.58 -4.87
CA ASP A 118 -14.11 -4.51 -5.16
C ASP A 118 -13.30 -5.39 -4.19
N ILE A 119 -12.47 -6.26 -4.76
CA ILE A 119 -11.46 -7.01 -4.02
C ILE A 119 -10.20 -6.17 -4.00
N ALA A 120 -9.51 -6.11 -2.86
CA ALA A 120 -8.25 -5.40 -2.79
C ALA A 120 -7.22 -6.04 -3.75
N ILE A 121 -6.76 -5.28 -4.77
CA ILE A 121 -5.92 -5.77 -5.87
C ILE A 121 -4.45 -5.63 -5.56
#